data_AF-A0A0F9FH78-F1
#
_entry.id   AF-A0A0F9FH78-F1
#
_cell.length_a   1.000
_cell.length_b   1.000
_cell.length_c   1.000
_cell.angle_alpha   90.00
_cell.angle_beta   90.00
_cell.angle_gamma   90.00
#
_symmetry.space_group_name_H-M   'P 1'
#
loop_
_entity.id
_entity.type
_entity.pdbx_description
1 polymer ?
#
loop_
_entity_poly.entity_id
_entity_poly.type
_entity_poly.pdbx_seq_one_letter_code
_entity_poly.pdbx_strand_id
1 'polypeptide(L)'
;MKRTTKESKPAQAILMSDLHLRLSIPTCRTEEEFLEAQWRKLEFVKELQKKHECPVLCGGDMFHHWKPSPELLSKTIEHLPAHFKVIYGQHDLPAHSLPDQDKSGIFTLETAGALELLPGVHWGQNAEKHSYEIWIPVQPIGSHMVRKILVWHKMTYQGKPPWPGCTEPRAGKLLRKYPKYDLLLMGDNHQSFVEEYEDRILVNPGSLMRQNADQIDFRPRVYLYYAEENRVEPVYLPIEEGVVSRDHIERDSERSDRIDAFISKLDGEWQAGLSFESNLEEFFKNNRVRKQTKEIIYKALES
;
A
#
# COMPACT_ATOMS: atom_id res chain seq x y z
N MET A 1 -26.01 22.31 -30.01
CA MET A 1 -24.59 21.88 -30.09
C MET A 1 -24.45 20.58 -29.31
N LYS A 2 -24.35 19.42 -30.00
CA LYS A 2 -24.05 18.15 -29.33
C LYS A 2 -22.59 18.22 -28.86
N ARG A 3 -22.35 18.22 -27.55
CA ARG A 3 -21.02 17.96 -26.99
C ARG A 3 -20.66 16.53 -27.41
N THR A 4 -19.81 16.41 -28.42
CA THR A 4 -19.07 15.18 -28.68
C THR A 4 -18.22 14.95 -27.44
N THR A 5 -18.61 13.99 -26.60
CA THR A 5 -17.77 13.45 -25.54
C THR A 5 -16.55 12.88 -26.23
N LYS A 6 -15.44 13.62 -26.20
CA LYS A 6 -14.13 13.12 -26.65
C LYS A 6 -13.88 11.86 -25.84
N GLU A 7 -13.92 10.70 -26.48
CA GLU A 7 -13.58 9.43 -25.82
C GLU A 7 -12.21 9.63 -25.16
N SER A 8 -12.15 9.49 -23.84
CA SER A 8 -10.88 9.58 -23.13
C SER A 8 -10.03 8.41 -23.59
N LYS A 9 -8.78 8.66 -23.97
CA LYS A 9 -7.82 7.60 -24.29
C LYS A 9 -7.78 6.57 -23.15
N PRO A 10 -7.54 5.28 -23.43
CA PRO A 10 -7.35 4.30 -22.36
C PRO A 10 -6.09 4.63 -21.55
N ALA A 11 -6.13 4.39 -20.24
CA ALA A 11 -4.97 4.49 -19.38
C ALA A 11 -4.01 3.33 -19.65
N GLN A 12 -2.71 3.55 -19.48
CA GLN A 12 -1.68 2.52 -19.70
C GLN A 12 -1.36 1.71 -18.44
N ALA A 13 -1.83 2.13 -17.26
CA ALA A 13 -1.78 1.34 -16.03
C ALA A 13 -2.82 1.82 -15.01
N ILE A 14 -3.20 0.93 -14.09
CA ILE A 14 -3.89 1.27 -12.84
C ILE A 14 -2.87 1.17 -11.70
N LEU A 15 -2.78 2.21 -10.87
CA LEU A 15 -1.87 2.28 -9.73
C LEU A 15 -2.67 2.13 -8.42
N MET A 16 -2.26 1.19 -7.57
CA MET A 16 -2.84 0.97 -6.24
C MET A 16 -1.78 0.51 -5.24
N SER A 17 -2.12 0.43 -3.96
CA SER A 17 -1.24 -0.07 -2.90
C SER A 17 -2.06 -0.38 -1.65
N ASP A 18 -1.46 -1.04 -0.65
CA ASP A 18 -1.96 -1.14 0.72
C ASP A 18 -3.39 -1.70 0.77
N LEU A 19 -3.58 -2.87 0.13
CA LEU A 19 -4.87 -3.55 0.09
C LEU A 19 -5.25 -4.07 1.47
N HIS A 20 -4.26 -4.62 2.18
CA HIS A 20 -4.40 -5.29 3.48
C HIS A 20 -5.58 -6.26 3.52
N LEU A 21 -5.66 -7.14 2.53
CA LEU A 21 -6.69 -8.17 2.48
C LEU A 21 -6.61 -9.03 3.75
N ARG A 22 -7.76 -9.22 4.40
CA ARG A 22 -7.86 -9.97 5.66
C ARG A 22 -9.29 -10.41 5.96
N LEU A 23 -9.38 -11.46 6.78
CA LEU A 23 -10.64 -11.92 7.37
C LEU A 23 -10.88 -11.35 8.78
N SER A 24 -9.85 -10.80 9.42
CA SER A 24 -9.99 -10.13 10.72
C SER A 24 -10.67 -8.77 10.57
N ILE A 25 -11.67 -8.49 11.38
CA ILE A 25 -12.49 -7.29 11.25
C ILE A 25 -11.85 -6.14 12.03
N PRO A 26 -11.56 -4.98 11.39
CA PRO A 26 -11.13 -3.80 12.14
C PRO A 26 -12.20 -3.39 13.16
N THR A 27 -11.78 -2.95 14.35
CA THR A 27 -12.71 -2.64 15.45
C THR A 27 -13.66 -1.49 15.13
N CYS A 28 -13.32 -0.63 14.17
CA CYS A 28 -14.19 0.43 13.67
C CYS A 28 -15.24 -0.03 12.64
N ARG A 29 -15.33 -1.32 12.30
CA ARG A 29 -16.16 -1.87 11.20
C ARG A 29 -17.07 -3.00 11.68
N THR A 30 -18.16 -3.23 10.93
CA THR A 30 -18.96 -4.45 11.05
C THR A 30 -18.40 -5.55 10.16
N GLU A 31 -18.61 -6.82 10.55
CA GLU A 31 -18.02 -7.99 9.88
C GLU A 31 -18.51 -8.17 8.45
N GLU A 32 -19.84 -8.29 8.28
CA GLU A 32 -20.48 -8.54 6.98
C GLU A 32 -20.06 -7.50 5.95
N GLU A 33 -20.17 -6.21 6.30
CA GLU A 33 -19.83 -5.13 5.39
C GLU A 33 -18.33 -5.06 5.08
N PHE A 34 -17.45 -5.32 6.05
CA PHE A 34 -16.01 -5.22 5.82
C PHE A 34 -15.51 -6.31 4.86
N LEU A 35 -15.96 -7.56 5.05
CA LEU A 35 -15.56 -8.67 4.19
C LEU A 35 -16.05 -8.47 2.76
N GLU A 36 -17.31 -8.08 2.57
CA GLU A 36 -17.86 -7.81 1.24
C GLU A 36 -17.23 -6.60 0.57
N ALA A 37 -16.93 -5.54 1.33
CA ALA A 37 -16.37 -4.31 0.78
C ALA A 37 -14.98 -4.52 0.15
N GLN A 38 -14.15 -5.42 0.68
CA GLN A 38 -12.86 -5.75 0.08
C GLN A 38 -13.03 -6.28 -1.36
N TRP A 39 -13.91 -7.26 -1.52
CA TRP A 39 -14.14 -7.92 -2.81
C TRP A 39 -14.89 -7.01 -3.79
N ARG A 40 -15.89 -6.26 -3.33
CA ARG A 40 -16.60 -5.26 -4.15
C ARG A 40 -15.64 -4.23 -4.75
N LYS A 41 -14.62 -3.82 -4.01
CA LYS A 41 -13.59 -2.89 -4.52
C LYS A 41 -12.64 -3.53 -5.51
N LEU A 42 -12.21 -4.77 -5.29
CA LEU A 42 -11.37 -5.48 -6.26
C LEU A 42 -12.13 -5.76 -7.57
N GLU A 43 -13.41 -6.14 -7.50
CA GLU A 43 -14.26 -6.28 -8.69
C GLU A 43 -14.43 -4.93 -9.42
N PHE A 44 -14.59 -3.83 -8.69
CA PHE A 44 -14.58 -2.50 -9.31
C PHE A 44 -13.28 -2.21 -10.07
N VAL A 45 -12.11 -2.54 -9.48
CA VAL A 45 -10.81 -2.39 -10.14
C VAL A 45 -10.69 -3.32 -11.36
N LYS A 46 -11.23 -4.54 -11.30
CA LYS A 46 -11.25 -5.49 -12.40
C LYS A 46 -12.08 -5.00 -13.59
N GLU A 47 -13.25 -4.41 -13.34
CA GLU A 47 -14.05 -3.77 -14.39
C GLU A 47 -13.36 -2.52 -14.97
N LEU A 48 -12.72 -1.73 -14.11
CA LEU A 48 -11.90 -0.60 -14.56
C LEU A 48 -10.74 -1.06 -15.45
N GLN A 49 -10.06 -2.15 -15.06
CA GLN A 49 -9.00 -2.76 -15.84
C GLN A 49 -9.51 -3.22 -17.21
N LYS A 50 -10.65 -3.94 -17.28
CA LYS A 50 -11.23 -4.40 -18.54
C LYS A 50 -11.50 -3.23 -19.49
N LYS A 51 -11.96 -2.09 -18.96
CA LYS A 51 -12.22 -0.88 -19.75
C LYS A 51 -10.95 -0.27 -20.36
N HIS A 52 -9.81 -0.38 -19.67
CA HIS A 52 -8.54 0.24 -20.08
C HIS A 52 -7.54 -0.73 -20.70
N GLU A 53 -7.78 -2.04 -20.59
CA GLU A 53 -6.93 -3.13 -21.09
C GLU A 53 -5.46 -2.98 -20.66
N CYS A 54 -5.25 -2.65 -19.38
CA CYS A 54 -3.94 -2.26 -18.85
C CYS A 54 -3.56 -3.07 -17.59
N PRO A 55 -2.26 -3.21 -17.26
CA PRO A 55 -1.83 -3.86 -16.03
C PRO A 55 -2.24 -3.06 -14.79
N VAL A 56 -2.40 -3.78 -13.67
CA VAL A 56 -2.49 -3.17 -12.33
C VAL A 56 -1.11 -3.25 -11.69
N LEU A 57 -0.57 -2.11 -11.26
CA LEU A 57 0.67 -2.01 -10.51
C LEU A 57 0.34 -1.73 -9.05
N CYS A 58 0.82 -2.59 -8.15
CA CYS A 58 0.57 -2.53 -6.73
C CYS A 58 1.85 -2.21 -5.95
N GLY A 59 1.78 -1.19 -5.09
CA GLY A 59 2.86 -0.71 -4.24
C GLY A 59 3.21 -1.60 -3.06
N GLY A 60 2.50 -2.71 -2.84
CA GLY A 60 2.72 -3.69 -1.77
C GLY A 60 1.67 -3.64 -0.66
N ASP A 61 1.90 -4.39 0.42
CA ASP A 61 0.95 -4.68 1.49
C ASP A 61 -0.39 -5.20 0.94
N MET A 62 -0.29 -6.26 0.15
CA MET A 62 -1.44 -6.94 -0.41
C MET A 62 -2.28 -7.60 0.68
N PHE A 63 -1.62 -8.23 1.66
CA PHE A 63 -2.27 -8.85 2.81
C PHE A 63 -2.00 -8.05 4.08
N HIS A 64 -2.92 -8.16 5.05
CA HIS A 64 -2.68 -7.60 6.38
C HIS A 64 -1.63 -8.40 7.18
N HIS A 65 -1.44 -9.67 6.82
CA HIS A 65 -0.49 -10.56 7.44
C HIS A 65 0.09 -11.52 6.38
N TRP A 66 1.39 -11.78 6.46
CA TRP A 66 2.16 -12.53 5.45
C TRP A 66 1.63 -13.95 5.23
N LYS A 67 0.96 -14.53 6.23
CA LYS A 67 0.37 -15.86 6.22
C LYS A 67 -1.17 -15.78 6.12
N PRO A 68 -1.74 -15.47 4.95
CA PRO A 68 -3.18 -15.52 4.75
C PRO A 68 -3.69 -16.96 4.88
N SER A 69 -4.96 -17.11 5.28
CA SER A 69 -5.63 -18.41 5.32
C SER A 69 -5.85 -18.97 3.90
N PRO A 70 -6.02 -20.30 3.74
CA PRO A 70 -6.41 -20.88 2.45
C PRO A 70 -7.68 -20.28 1.86
N GLU A 71 -8.65 -19.91 2.71
CA GLU A 71 -9.87 -19.23 2.31
C GLU A 71 -9.57 -17.85 1.71
N LEU A 72 -8.75 -17.03 2.40
CA LEU A 72 -8.39 -15.69 1.94
C LEU A 72 -7.60 -15.76 0.63
N LEU A 73 -6.69 -16.72 0.48
CA LEU A 73 -5.97 -16.97 -0.77
C LEU A 73 -6.92 -17.33 -1.91
N SER A 74 -7.85 -18.24 -1.67
CA SER A 74 -8.83 -18.67 -2.69
C SER A 74 -9.70 -17.51 -3.15
N LYS A 75 -10.24 -16.73 -2.20
CA LYS A 75 -11.01 -15.50 -2.51
C LYS A 75 -10.20 -14.48 -3.27
N THR A 76 -8.92 -14.34 -2.91
CA THR A 76 -8.04 -13.43 -3.62
C THR A 76 -7.85 -13.85 -5.07
N ILE A 77 -7.63 -15.14 -5.36
CA ILE A 77 -7.51 -15.66 -6.74
C ILE A 77 -8.78 -15.38 -7.55
N GLU A 78 -9.96 -15.52 -6.95
CA GLU A 78 -11.25 -15.27 -7.61
C GLU A 78 -11.41 -13.79 -8.02
N HIS A 79 -11.03 -12.88 -7.13
CA HIS A 79 -11.35 -11.45 -7.23
C HIS A 79 -10.22 -10.57 -7.76
N LEU A 80 -8.97 -11.06 -7.80
CA LEU A 80 -7.84 -10.26 -8.26
C LEU A 80 -8.02 -9.87 -9.73
N PRO A 81 -7.68 -8.62 -10.12
CA PRO A 81 -7.55 -8.25 -11.53
C PRO A 81 -6.55 -9.14 -12.27
N ALA A 82 -6.72 -9.28 -13.59
CA ALA A 82 -5.73 -9.96 -14.43
C ALA A 82 -4.43 -9.15 -14.50
N HIS A 83 -3.30 -9.75 -14.87
CA HIS A 83 -2.02 -9.03 -15.01
C HIS A 83 -1.68 -8.13 -13.81
N PHE A 84 -2.00 -8.61 -12.61
CA PHE A 84 -1.73 -7.90 -11.37
C PHE A 84 -0.25 -8.03 -11.03
N LYS A 85 0.46 -6.90 -10.95
CA LYS A 85 1.89 -6.86 -10.67
C LYS A 85 2.13 -6.18 -9.34
N VAL A 86 2.91 -6.80 -8.45
CA VAL A 86 3.07 -6.34 -7.07
C VAL A 86 4.51 -6.45 -6.59
N ILE A 87 4.87 -5.62 -5.62
CA ILE A 87 6.07 -5.78 -4.80
C ILE A 87 5.67 -6.17 -3.37
N TYR A 88 6.54 -6.87 -2.64
CA TYR A 88 6.34 -7.06 -1.20
C TYR A 88 6.39 -5.74 -0.41
N GLY A 89 5.35 -5.50 0.38
CA GLY A 89 5.40 -4.59 1.54
C GLY A 89 5.83 -5.30 2.81
N GLN A 90 5.86 -4.61 3.95
CA GLN A 90 6.27 -5.20 5.22
C GLN A 90 5.28 -6.27 5.69
N HIS A 91 3.97 -6.04 5.56
CA HIS A 91 2.96 -6.97 6.05
C HIS A 91 2.93 -8.26 5.25
N ASP A 92 3.41 -8.22 4.01
CA ASP A 92 3.49 -9.39 3.14
C ASP A 92 4.65 -10.33 3.49
N LEU A 93 5.59 -9.91 4.35
CA LEU A 93 6.83 -10.64 4.63
C LEU A 93 6.88 -11.18 6.08
N PRO A 94 7.25 -12.45 6.29
CA PRO A 94 7.47 -12.98 7.63
C PRO A 94 8.55 -12.19 8.36
N ALA A 95 8.30 -11.74 9.60
CA ALA A 95 9.23 -10.90 10.36
C ALA A 95 9.76 -9.68 9.60
N HIS A 96 8.98 -9.18 8.63
CA HIS A 96 9.36 -8.11 7.71
C HIS A 96 10.67 -8.42 6.94
N SER A 97 10.95 -9.70 6.69
CA SER A 97 12.20 -10.25 6.16
C SER A 97 12.02 -10.72 4.72
N LEU A 98 12.59 -9.98 3.76
CA LEU A 98 12.58 -10.38 2.34
C LEU A 98 13.24 -11.74 2.06
N PRO A 99 14.33 -12.16 2.75
CA PRO A 99 14.86 -13.51 2.61
C PRO A 99 13.86 -14.64 2.87
N ASP A 100 12.80 -14.38 3.61
CA ASP A 100 11.75 -15.35 3.96
C ASP A 100 10.48 -15.19 3.08
N GLN A 101 10.56 -14.44 1.97
CA GLN A 101 9.43 -14.17 1.10
C GLN A 101 8.74 -15.43 0.56
N ASP A 102 9.47 -16.54 0.42
CA ASP A 102 8.98 -17.82 -0.08
C ASP A 102 7.90 -18.47 0.80
N LYS A 103 7.77 -18.00 2.05
CA LYS A 103 6.73 -18.46 3.00
C LYS A 103 5.44 -17.65 2.90
N SER A 104 5.44 -16.56 2.14
CA SER A 104 4.33 -15.60 2.13
C SER A 104 3.14 -16.03 1.25
N GLY A 105 2.00 -15.41 1.52
CA GLY A 105 0.83 -15.49 0.66
C GLY A 105 1.07 -14.98 -0.76
N ILE A 106 1.84 -13.90 -0.92
CA ILE A 106 2.18 -13.36 -2.24
C ILE A 106 2.98 -14.39 -3.04
N PHE A 107 3.99 -15.04 -2.44
CA PHE A 107 4.77 -16.08 -3.14
C PHE A 107 3.90 -17.27 -3.55
N THR A 108 2.92 -17.64 -2.71
CA THR A 108 1.94 -18.68 -3.04
C THR A 108 1.11 -18.29 -4.28
N LEU A 109 0.63 -17.03 -4.34
CA LEU A 109 -0.14 -16.53 -5.48
C LEU A 109 0.69 -16.38 -6.76
N GLU A 110 1.94 -15.93 -6.65
CA GLU A 110 2.88 -15.88 -7.76
C GLU A 110 3.11 -17.28 -8.33
N THR A 111 3.41 -18.26 -7.46
CA THR A 111 3.64 -19.66 -7.86
C THR A 111 2.41 -20.26 -8.56
N ALA A 112 1.21 -19.87 -8.13
CA ALA A 112 -0.05 -20.26 -8.75
C ALA A 112 -0.35 -19.53 -10.07
N GLY A 113 0.45 -18.53 -10.46
CA GLY A 113 0.24 -17.71 -11.66
C GLY A 113 -0.90 -16.70 -11.52
N ALA A 114 -1.37 -16.42 -10.30
CA ALA A 114 -2.45 -15.47 -10.05
C ALA A 114 -1.97 -14.00 -10.12
N LEU A 115 -0.67 -13.76 -9.89
CA LEU A 115 -0.03 -12.44 -9.97
C LEU A 115 1.42 -12.56 -10.44
N GLU A 116 2.05 -11.42 -10.74
CA GLU A 116 3.46 -11.31 -11.12
C GLU A 116 4.21 -10.46 -10.09
N LEU A 117 5.37 -10.93 -9.62
CA LEU A 117 6.27 -10.07 -8.85
C LEU A 117 7.00 -9.10 -9.76
N LEU A 118 6.92 -7.81 -9.43
CA LEU A 118 7.72 -6.80 -10.11
C LEU A 118 9.19 -6.89 -9.67
N PRO A 119 10.15 -6.66 -10.59
CA PRO A 119 11.57 -6.49 -10.25
C PRO A 119 11.84 -5.12 -9.59
N GLY A 120 10.91 -4.67 -8.73
CA GLY A 120 10.91 -3.35 -8.10
C GLY A 120 11.66 -3.31 -6.77
N VAL A 121 11.24 -2.39 -5.91
CA VAL A 121 11.91 -2.13 -4.63
C VAL A 121 10.99 -2.56 -3.51
N HIS A 122 11.20 -3.78 -3.04
CA HIS A 122 10.45 -4.36 -1.94
C HIS A 122 10.75 -3.64 -0.62
N TRP A 123 9.96 -3.93 0.41
CA TRP A 123 10.25 -3.50 1.77
C TRP A 123 11.70 -3.79 2.18
N GLY A 124 12.32 -2.83 2.87
CA GLY A 124 13.71 -2.92 3.33
C GLY A 124 14.79 -2.76 2.25
N GLN A 125 14.42 -2.57 0.97
CA GLN A 125 15.35 -2.32 -0.12
C GLN A 125 15.48 -0.83 -0.46
N ASN A 126 16.56 -0.49 -1.17
CA ASN A 126 16.82 0.85 -1.70
C ASN A 126 16.51 0.93 -3.19
N ALA A 127 16.07 2.11 -3.64
CA ALA A 127 15.70 2.37 -5.03
C ALA A 127 16.90 2.52 -5.98
N GLU A 128 17.62 1.43 -6.17
CA GLU A 128 18.69 1.31 -7.17
C GLU A 128 18.21 0.60 -8.45
N LYS A 129 17.22 -0.28 -8.30
CA LYS A 129 16.63 -1.09 -9.39
C LYS A 129 15.46 -0.40 -10.08
N HIS A 130 15.27 -0.75 -11.34
CA HIS A 130 14.16 -0.28 -12.15
C HIS A 130 12.98 -1.25 -12.07
N SER A 131 11.76 -0.76 -11.80
CA SER A 131 10.61 -1.65 -11.52
C SER A 131 9.79 -1.98 -12.76
N TYR A 132 9.48 -1.00 -13.62
CA TYR A 132 8.57 -1.21 -14.75
C TYR A 132 8.74 -0.18 -15.88
N GLU A 133 8.62 -0.62 -17.14
CA GLU A 133 8.68 0.24 -18.32
C GLU A 133 7.36 0.21 -19.09
N ILE A 134 6.87 1.39 -19.50
CA ILE A 134 5.75 1.50 -20.44
C ILE A 134 6.28 2.05 -21.76
N TRP A 135 6.05 1.29 -22.82
CA TRP A 135 6.42 1.64 -24.18
C TRP A 135 5.26 2.37 -24.85
N ILE A 136 5.50 3.60 -25.25
CA ILE A 136 4.52 4.46 -25.90
C ILE A 136 4.91 4.60 -27.36
N PRO A 137 4.07 4.16 -28.31
CA PRO A 137 4.32 4.38 -29.72
C PRO A 137 4.41 5.88 -30.03
N VAL A 138 5.49 6.31 -30.68
CA VAL A 138 5.66 7.69 -31.14
C VAL A 138 5.74 7.71 -32.65
N GLN A 139 5.15 8.73 -33.27
CA GLN A 139 5.25 8.94 -34.71
C GLN A 139 6.59 9.61 -35.04
N PRO A 140 7.33 9.16 -36.07
CA PRO A 140 6.97 8.14 -37.07
C PRO A 140 7.04 6.70 -36.54
N ILE A 141 6.18 5.84 -37.10
CA ILE A 141 6.11 4.38 -36.84
C ILE A 141 7.52 3.77 -36.81
N GLY A 142 7.94 3.28 -35.64
CA GLY A 142 9.27 2.70 -35.41
C GLY A 142 10.01 3.30 -34.20
N SER A 143 9.59 4.47 -33.71
CA SER A 143 10.10 5.06 -32.47
C SER A 143 9.17 4.80 -31.28
N HIS A 144 9.75 4.65 -30.09
CA HIS A 144 9.01 4.51 -28.85
C HIS A 144 9.57 5.46 -27.80
N MET A 145 8.69 6.13 -27.06
CA MET A 145 9.02 6.77 -25.79
C MET A 145 8.84 5.74 -24.69
N VAL A 146 9.79 5.67 -23.76
CA VAL A 146 9.71 4.77 -22.61
C VAL A 146 9.48 5.59 -21.36
N ARG A 147 8.42 5.27 -20.60
CA ARG A 147 8.25 5.77 -19.23
C ARG A 147 8.84 4.79 -18.25
N LYS A 148 9.71 5.29 -17.38
CA LYS A 148 10.34 4.51 -16.32
C LYS A 148 9.61 4.72 -15.01
N ILE A 149 9.02 3.64 -14.51
CA ILE A 149 8.27 3.62 -13.26
C ILE A 149 9.09 2.95 -12.16
N LEU A 150 9.25 3.67 -11.04
CA LEU A 150 9.74 3.12 -9.79
C LEU A 150 8.53 2.74 -8.92
N VAL A 151 8.38 1.46 -8.61
CA VAL A 151 7.44 0.95 -7.60
C VAL A 151 8.23 0.64 -6.33
N TRP A 152 7.87 1.27 -5.21
CA TRP A 152 8.60 1.17 -3.95
C TRP A 152 7.69 1.18 -2.73
N HIS A 153 7.78 0.13 -1.92
CA HIS A 153 7.10 0.07 -0.63
C HIS A 153 7.95 0.78 0.42
N LYS A 154 7.64 2.07 0.64
CA LYS A 154 8.37 2.93 1.57
C LYS A 154 7.52 4.10 2.01
N MET A 155 7.47 4.30 3.33
CA MET A 155 6.88 5.49 3.91
C MET A 155 7.43 6.77 3.28
N THR A 156 6.49 7.55 2.76
CA THR A 156 6.72 8.92 2.34
C THR A 156 5.47 9.72 2.60
N TYR A 157 5.59 11.03 2.64
CA TYR A 157 4.48 11.91 2.97
C TYR A 157 4.56 13.22 2.20
N GLN A 158 3.39 13.85 2.05
CA GLN A 158 3.24 15.19 1.49
C GLN A 158 3.02 16.21 2.61
N GLY A 159 3.64 17.39 2.47
CA GLY A 159 3.46 18.48 3.43
C GLY A 159 4.17 18.26 4.77
N LYS A 160 3.39 18.33 5.86
CA LYS A 160 3.93 18.27 7.23
C LYS A 160 4.35 16.83 7.58
N PRO A 161 5.39 16.65 8.42
CA PRO A 161 5.73 15.36 8.96
C PRO A 161 4.50 14.69 9.62
N PRO A 162 4.25 13.40 9.35
CA PRO A 162 3.09 12.69 9.89
C PRO A 162 3.17 12.52 11.41
N TRP A 163 4.37 12.51 12.00
CA TRP A 163 4.58 12.52 13.44
C TRP A 163 5.83 13.33 13.82
N PRO A 164 5.94 13.79 15.08
CA PRO A 164 7.15 14.45 15.59
C PRO A 164 8.39 13.57 15.43
N GLY A 165 9.49 14.14 14.92
CA GLY A 165 10.74 13.39 14.72
C GLY A 165 10.75 12.44 13.52
N CYS A 166 9.73 12.46 12.65
CA CYS A 166 9.72 11.65 11.43
C CYS A 166 10.96 11.89 10.55
N THR A 167 11.75 10.83 10.37
CA THR A 167 12.97 10.82 9.53
C THR A 167 12.70 10.39 8.09
N GLU A 168 11.46 9.98 7.78
CA GLU A 168 11.11 9.51 6.46
C GLU A 168 11.15 10.66 5.43
N PRO A 169 11.49 10.35 4.17
CA PRO A 169 11.63 11.37 3.16
C PRO A 169 10.26 11.90 2.71
N ARG A 170 10.16 13.21 2.56
CA ARG A 170 9.03 13.85 1.86
C ARG A 170 8.98 13.41 0.40
N ALA A 171 7.78 13.34 -0.16
CA ALA A 171 7.54 12.96 -1.55
C ALA A 171 8.39 13.78 -2.55
N GLY A 172 8.37 15.12 -2.44
CA GLY A 172 9.17 15.97 -3.31
C GLY A 172 10.69 15.76 -3.18
N LYS A 173 11.19 15.31 -2.02
CA LYS A 173 12.61 14.96 -1.84
C LYS A 173 12.96 13.68 -2.61
N LEU A 174 12.05 12.70 -2.63
CA LEU A 174 12.24 11.47 -3.42
C LEU A 174 12.26 11.79 -4.92
N LEU A 175 11.32 12.59 -5.41
CA LEU A 175 11.31 13.04 -6.80
C LEU A 175 12.65 13.67 -7.21
N ARG A 176 13.16 14.62 -6.41
CA ARG A 176 14.49 15.22 -6.68
C ARG A 176 15.63 14.22 -6.64
N LYS A 177 15.60 13.25 -5.72
CA LYS A 177 16.66 12.25 -5.54
C LYS A 177 16.71 11.23 -6.68
N TYR A 178 15.58 10.93 -7.31
CA TYR A 178 15.47 9.87 -8.31
C TYR A 178 15.02 10.40 -9.68
N PRO A 179 15.84 11.25 -10.35
CA PRO A 179 15.44 11.91 -11.59
C PRO A 179 15.37 11.02 -12.82
N LYS A 180 15.85 9.77 -12.73
CA LYS A 180 15.81 8.80 -13.84
C LYS A 180 14.43 8.16 -14.06
N TYR A 181 13.46 8.40 -13.18
CA TYR A 181 12.11 7.85 -13.29
C TYR A 181 11.11 8.97 -13.60
N ASP A 182 10.12 8.65 -14.42
CA ASP A 182 9.01 9.53 -14.79
C ASP A 182 7.89 9.50 -13.74
N LEU A 183 7.68 8.33 -13.13
CA LEU A 183 6.65 8.07 -12.13
C LEU A 183 7.23 7.24 -10.97
N LEU A 184 6.93 7.65 -9.75
CA LEU A 184 7.16 6.92 -8.51
C LEU A 184 5.81 6.45 -7.95
N LEU A 185 5.55 5.14 -7.95
CA LEU A 185 4.43 4.53 -7.24
C LEU A 185 4.90 4.09 -5.85
N MET A 186 4.30 4.65 -4.81
CA MET A 186 4.65 4.42 -3.41
C MET A 186 3.56 3.63 -2.68
N GLY A 187 3.97 2.83 -1.70
CA GLY A 187 3.09 2.21 -0.69
C GLY A 187 3.49 2.60 0.74
N ASP A 188 2.95 1.89 1.74
CA ASP A 188 3.21 2.01 3.19
C ASP A 188 2.40 3.12 3.88
N ASN A 189 2.30 4.29 3.24
CA ASN A 189 1.45 5.35 3.78
C ASN A 189 -0.01 5.12 3.36
N HIS A 190 -0.92 4.96 4.33
CA HIS A 190 -2.35 4.75 4.03
C HIS A 190 -3.09 6.00 3.55
N GLN A 191 -2.44 7.18 3.53
CA GLN A 191 -3.00 8.42 2.98
C GLN A 191 -2.78 8.53 1.47
N SER A 192 -3.80 8.98 0.74
CA SER A 192 -3.70 9.17 -0.71
C SER A 192 -3.18 10.56 -1.06
N PHE A 193 -2.14 10.66 -1.89
CA PHE A 193 -1.66 11.94 -2.42
C PHE A 193 -0.88 11.79 -3.74
N VAL A 194 -0.76 12.91 -4.45
CA VAL A 194 0.08 13.06 -5.65
C VAL A 194 0.98 14.27 -5.43
N GLU A 195 2.26 14.12 -5.74
CA GLU A 195 3.27 15.18 -5.75
C GLU A 195 3.89 15.25 -7.15
N GLU A 196 4.13 16.46 -7.65
CA GLU A 196 4.71 16.69 -8.97
C GLU A 196 5.99 17.53 -8.86
N TYR A 197 6.99 17.23 -9.71
CA TYR A 197 8.22 18.01 -9.81
C TYR A 197 8.90 17.81 -11.16
N GLU A 198 9.08 18.89 -11.94
CA GLU A 198 9.75 18.89 -13.26
C GLU A 198 9.25 17.74 -14.16
N ASP A 199 7.96 17.77 -14.51
CA ASP A 199 7.26 16.78 -15.33
C ASP A 199 7.29 15.34 -14.83
N ARG A 200 7.71 15.10 -13.58
CA ARG A 200 7.71 13.79 -12.92
C ARG A 200 6.69 13.77 -11.80
N ILE A 201 6.14 12.59 -11.55
CA ILE A 201 5.03 12.42 -10.61
C ILE A 201 5.37 11.36 -9.58
N LEU A 202 4.95 11.58 -8.33
CA LEU A 202 4.94 10.58 -7.28
C LEU A 202 3.50 10.40 -6.84
N VAL A 203 3.06 9.15 -6.81
CA VAL A 203 1.71 8.77 -6.45
C VAL A 203 1.78 7.80 -5.28
N ASN A 204 1.12 8.17 -4.19
CA ASN A 204 0.83 7.26 -3.10
C ASN A 204 -0.68 7.00 -3.10
N PRO A 205 -1.15 5.82 -3.55
CA PRO A 205 -2.58 5.52 -3.62
C PRO A 205 -3.28 5.56 -2.27
N GLY A 206 -2.56 5.30 -1.18
CA GLY A 206 -3.16 5.07 0.13
C GLY A 206 -3.83 3.70 0.20
N SER A 207 -4.54 3.43 1.30
CA SER A 207 -5.12 2.12 1.53
C SER A 207 -6.38 1.84 0.70
N LEU A 208 -6.63 0.57 0.39
CA LEU A 208 -7.88 0.13 -0.24
C LEU A 208 -9.08 0.29 0.71
N MET A 209 -8.83 0.09 2.01
CA MET A 209 -9.84 0.05 3.06
C MET A 209 -9.64 1.16 4.09
N ARG A 210 -10.74 1.52 4.79
CA ARG A 210 -10.69 2.30 6.03
C ARG A 210 -10.52 1.29 7.17
N GLN A 211 -9.31 1.23 7.73
CA GLN A 211 -8.87 0.22 8.69
C GLN A 211 -8.90 0.72 10.14
N ASN A 212 -8.99 2.03 10.36
CA ASN A 212 -9.15 2.62 11.68
C ASN A 212 -10.16 3.78 11.65
N ALA A 213 -10.56 4.26 12.82
CA ALA A 213 -11.60 5.27 12.93
C ALA A 213 -11.17 6.67 12.44
N ASP A 214 -9.86 6.94 12.38
CA ASP A 214 -9.33 8.20 11.84
C ASP A 214 -9.41 8.27 10.31
N GLN A 215 -9.69 7.14 9.66
CA GLN A 215 -9.98 7.06 8.24
C GLN A 215 -11.47 7.24 7.92
N ILE A 216 -12.31 7.74 8.83
CA ILE A 216 -13.75 7.92 8.58
C ILE A 216 -14.04 8.72 7.30
N ASP A 217 -13.31 9.83 7.11
CA ASP A 217 -13.40 10.72 5.94
C ASP A 217 -12.46 10.32 4.79
N PHE A 218 -11.65 9.28 4.99
CA PHE A 218 -10.74 8.82 3.97
C PHE A 218 -11.55 8.21 2.81
N ARG A 219 -11.20 8.63 1.59
CA ARG A 219 -11.82 8.12 0.35
C ARG A 219 -10.80 7.27 -0.40
N PRO A 220 -10.87 5.93 -0.28
CA PRO A 220 -10.01 5.02 -1.03
C PRO A 220 -10.12 5.27 -2.53
N ARG A 221 -8.98 5.19 -3.22
CA ARG A 221 -8.91 5.44 -4.66
C ARG A 221 -7.76 4.66 -5.28
N VAL A 222 -7.91 4.35 -6.55
CA VAL A 222 -6.79 3.96 -7.43
C VAL A 222 -6.49 5.12 -8.37
N TYR A 223 -5.37 5.06 -9.08
CA TYR A 223 -5.03 6.08 -10.07
C TYR A 223 -4.92 5.45 -11.45
N LEU A 224 -5.61 6.04 -12.43
CA LEU A 224 -5.35 5.75 -13.84
C LEU A 224 -4.11 6.52 -14.27
N TYR A 225 -3.14 5.84 -14.85
CA TYR A 225 -1.92 6.45 -15.37
C TYR A 225 -1.97 6.60 -16.89
N TYR A 226 -1.80 7.85 -17.34
CA TYR A 226 -1.74 8.25 -18.73
C TYR A 226 -0.29 8.58 -19.08
N ALA A 227 0.40 7.60 -19.67
CA ALA A 227 1.84 7.60 -19.84
C ALA A 227 2.32 8.58 -20.91
N GLU A 228 1.50 8.84 -21.94
CA GLU A 228 1.76 9.85 -22.98
C GLU A 228 1.95 11.25 -22.34
N GLU A 229 0.99 11.67 -21.52
CA GLU A 229 0.98 12.96 -20.86
C GLU A 229 1.71 12.98 -19.49
N ASN A 230 2.27 11.84 -19.05
CA ASN A 230 2.78 11.59 -17.70
C ASN A 230 1.86 12.11 -16.59
N ARG A 231 0.57 11.75 -16.67
CA ARG A 231 -0.48 12.28 -15.80
C ARG A 231 -1.20 11.14 -15.09
N VAL A 232 -1.68 11.40 -13.88
CA VAL A 232 -2.59 10.49 -13.18
C VAL A 232 -3.95 11.09 -12.91
N GLU A 233 -4.98 10.24 -12.88
CA GLU A 233 -6.35 10.62 -12.54
C GLU A 233 -6.88 9.71 -11.43
N PRO A 234 -7.36 10.27 -10.30
CA PRO A 234 -7.91 9.45 -9.22
C PRO A 234 -9.27 8.89 -9.63
N VAL A 235 -9.46 7.58 -9.40
CA VAL A 235 -10.76 6.92 -9.47
C VAL A 235 -11.13 6.45 -8.07
N TYR A 236 -12.15 7.06 -7.51
CA TYR A 236 -12.62 6.74 -6.16
C TYR A 236 -13.34 5.40 -6.14
N LEU A 237 -12.96 4.57 -5.18
CA LEU A 237 -13.57 3.27 -4.97
C LEU A 237 -14.92 3.44 -4.25
N PRO A 238 -15.88 2.52 -4.48
CA PRO A 238 -17.15 2.55 -3.78
C PRO A 238 -16.94 2.43 -2.27
N ILE A 239 -17.65 3.28 -1.53
CA ILE A 239 -17.71 3.24 -0.06
C ILE A 239 -19.16 3.24 0.37
N GLU A 240 -19.43 2.51 1.44
CA GLU A 240 -20.68 2.67 2.19
C GLU A 240 -20.51 3.80 3.20
N GLU A 241 -21.56 4.57 3.46
CA GLU A 241 -21.57 5.61 4.50
C GLU A 241 -21.95 5.00 5.86
N GLY A 242 -21.51 5.63 6.96
CA GLY A 242 -21.88 5.22 8.33
C GLY A 242 -21.27 3.90 8.85
N VAL A 243 -20.50 3.18 8.04
CA VAL A 243 -19.89 1.88 8.37
C VAL A 243 -18.56 1.97 9.12
N VAL A 244 -18.05 3.17 9.37
CA VAL A 244 -16.90 3.43 10.26
C VAL A 244 -17.42 4.15 11.49
N SER A 245 -17.21 3.57 12.68
CA SER A 245 -17.59 4.18 13.95
C SER A 245 -16.41 4.35 14.90
N ARG A 246 -16.51 5.35 15.78
CA ARG A 246 -15.62 5.56 16.93
C ARG A 246 -16.15 4.92 18.23
N ASP A 247 -17.39 4.42 18.22
CA ASP A 247 -18.09 3.93 19.42
C ASP A 247 -17.40 2.68 20.03
N HIS A 248 -16.64 1.94 19.23
CA HIS A 248 -15.95 0.74 19.66
C HIS A 248 -14.56 0.98 20.26
N ILE A 249 -14.01 2.20 20.16
CA ILE A 249 -12.70 2.58 20.73
C ILE A 249 -12.72 2.46 22.26
N GLU A 250 -13.88 2.63 22.90
CA GLU A 250 -14.01 2.47 24.36
C GLU A 250 -13.75 1.02 24.82
N ARG A 251 -14.01 0.00 23.99
CA ARG A 251 -13.77 -1.42 24.34
C ARG A 251 -12.31 -1.85 24.18
N ASP A 252 -11.56 -1.25 23.26
CA ASP A 252 -10.12 -1.52 23.09
C ASP A 252 -9.26 -0.88 24.19
N SER A 253 -9.80 0.11 24.92
CA SER A 253 -9.11 0.70 26.08
C SER A 253 -8.72 -0.36 27.11
N GLU A 254 -9.54 -1.39 27.34
CA GLU A 254 -9.22 -2.45 28.32
C GLU A 254 -8.03 -3.33 27.89
N ARG A 255 -7.80 -3.50 26.58
CA ARG A 255 -6.62 -4.22 26.06
C ARG A 255 -5.39 -3.31 26.06
N SER A 256 -5.56 -2.03 25.73
CA SER A 256 -4.50 -1.02 25.86
C SER A 256 -4.07 -0.92 27.32
N ASP A 257 -4.99 -0.85 28.28
CA ASP A 257 -4.71 -0.76 29.71
C ASP A 257 -3.85 -1.92 30.23
N ARG A 258 -4.04 -3.14 29.70
CA ARG A 258 -3.21 -4.30 30.05
C ARG A 258 -1.80 -4.21 29.48
N ILE A 259 -1.66 -3.64 28.28
CA ILE A 259 -0.38 -3.42 27.60
C ILE A 259 0.33 -2.22 28.23
N ASP A 260 -0.39 -1.16 28.55
CA ASP A 260 0.07 0.02 29.27
C ASP A 260 0.50 -0.34 30.69
N ALA A 261 -0.21 -1.25 31.38
CA ALA A 261 0.23 -1.83 32.66
C ALA A 261 1.46 -2.75 32.55
N PHE A 262 1.74 -3.29 31.36
CA PHE A 262 2.98 -4.02 31.06
C PHE A 262 4.13 -3.06 30.75
N ILE A 263 3.87 -2.01 29.96
CA ILE A 263 4.83 -0.96 29.61
C ILE A 263 5.19 -0.12 30.85
N SER A 264 4.25 0.16 31.75
CA SER A 264 4.50 0.88 33.00
C SER A 264 5.41 0.12 33.96
N LYS A 265 5.65 -1.17 33.73
CA LYS A 265 6.62 -1.99 34.46
C LYS A 265 8.01 -2.00 33.81
N LEU A 266 8.16 -1.44 32.62
CA LEU A 266 9.44 -1.18 31.99
C LEU A 266 9.90 0.20 32.45
N ASP A 267 10.84 0.26 33.39
CA ASP A 267 11.33 1.51 34.01
C ASP A 267 11.74 2.56 32.95
N GLY A 268 11.01 3.67 32.89
CA GLY A 268 11.37 4.88 32.13
C GLY A 268 10.20 5.84 31.92
N GLU A 269 10.47 7.15 31.96
CA GLU A 269 9.50 8.18 31.57
C GLU A 269 9.14 8.00 30.09
N TRP A 270 7.92 7.52 29.83
CA TRP A 270 7.46 7.17 28.49
C TRP A 270 6.13 7.86 28.19
N GLN A 271 6.02 8.43 26.98
CA GLN A 271 4.75 8.91 26.45
C GLN A 271 4.21 7.84 25.50
N ALA A 272 3.11 7.19 25.87
CA ALA A 272 2.48 6.16 25.05
C ALA A 272 1.93 6.76 23.75
N GLY A 273 2.32 6.18 22.60
CA GLY A 273 1.78 6.47 21.28
C GLY A 273 0.61 5.55 20.87
N LEU A 274 0.05 5.80 19.68
CA LEU A 274 -1.22 5.26 19.14
C LEU A 274 -1.22 3.76 18.76
N SER A 275 -0.07 3.08 18.63
CA SER A 275 -0.03 1.62 18.41
C SER A 275 1.20 0.96 19.06
N PHE A 276 1.04 -0.28 19.50
CA PHE A 276 2.08 -1.05 20.20
C PHE A 276 3.33 -1.27 19.34
N GLU A 277 3.17 -1.49 18.04
CA GLU A 277 4.25 -1.64 17.07
C GLU A 277 5.01 -0.33 16.90
N SER A 278 4.30 0.81 16.82
CA SER A 278 4.92 2.15 16.74
C SER A 278 5.74 2.45 17.99
N ASN A 279 5.20 2.07 19.16
CA ASN A 279 5.84 2.16 20.46
C ASN A 279 7.12 1.30 20.50
N LEU A 280 7.08 0.06 20.02
CA LEU A 280 8.25 -0.82 19.91
C LEU A 280 9.32 -0.27 18.96
N GLU A 281 8.91 0.28 17.82
CA GLU A 281 9.82 0.92 16.88
C GLU A 281 10.51 2.13 17.50
N GLU A 282 9.79 2.95 18.25
CA GLU A 282 10.36 4.08 18.98
C GLU A 282 11.35 3.61 20.04
N PHE A 283 11.01 2.55 20.80
CA PHE A 283 11.94 1.91 21.73
C PHE A 283 13.20 1.43 21.02
N PHE A 284 13.07 0.80 19.85
CA PHE A 284 14.17 0.30 19.03
C PHE A 284 15.03 1.38 18.36
N LYS A 285 14.51 2.60 18.23
CA LYS A 285 15.24 3.78 17.74
C LYS A 285 16.03 4.44 18.87
N ASN A 286 15.41 4.57 20.05
CA ASN A 286 16.02 5.21 21.23
C ASN A 286 16.99 4.29 21.97
N ASN A 287 16.88 2.96 21.78
CA ASN A 287 17.75 1.97 22.39
C ASN A 287 18.54 1.20 21.34
N ARG A 288 19.81 0.92 21.62
CA ARG A 288 20.67 0.07 20.76
C ARG A 288 20.29 -1.40 20.92
N VAL A 289 19.16 -1.79 20.33
CA VAL A 289 18.70 -3.17 20.29
C VAL A 289 19.29 -3.87 19.06
N ARG A 290 19.93 -5.02 19.26
CA ARG A 290 20.53 -5.80 18.16
C ARG A 290 19.46 -6.30 17.20
N LYS A 291 19.78 -6.38 15.91
CA LYS A 291 18.85 -6.85 14.87
C LYS A 291 18.21 -8.21 15.21
N GLN A 292 19.02 -9.16 15.65
CA GLN A 292 18.55 -10.49 16.10
C GLN A 292 17.55 -10.41 17.25
N THR A 293 17.70 -9.46 18.17
CA THR A 293 16.76 -9.26 19.28
C THR A 293 15.44 -8.66 18.79
N LYS A 294 15.50 -7.71 17.84
CA LYS A 294 14.30 -7.18 17.18
C LYS A 294 13.53 -8.29 16.44
N GLU A 295 14.25 -9.13 15.70
CA GLU A 295 13.69 -10.29 14.98
C GLU A 295 13.00 -11.29 15.93
N ILE A 296 13.59 -11.58 17.10
CA ILE A 296 12.96 -12.45 18.12
C ILE A 296 11.69 -11.81 18.68
N ILE A 297 11.72 -10.51 18.99
CA ILE A 297 10.56 -9.79 19.53
C ILE A 297 9.43 -9.79 18.51
N TYR A 298 9.70 -9.44 17.24
CA TYR A 298 8.69 -9.49 16.18
C TYR A 298 8.15 -10.91 16.00
N LYS A 299 9.01 -11.93 15.98
CA LYS A 299 8.57 -13.33 15.90
C LYS A 299 7.64 -13.75 17.04
N ALA A 300 7.80 -13.19 18.25
CA ALA A 300 6.93 -13.45 19.38
C ALA A 300 5.59 -12.69 19.31
N LEU A 301 5.51 -11.62 18.51
CA LEU A 301 4.27 -10.87 18.26
C LEU A 301 3.46 -11.45 17.10
N GLU A 302 4.11 -12.22 16.23
CA GLU A 302 3.50 -12.91 15.08
C GLU A 302 2.88 -14.28 15.43
N SER A 303 3.03 -14.77 16.68
CA SER A 303 2.45 -16.04 17.14
C SER A 303 1.01 -15.88 17.63
#